data_AF-A0A8T3SAT8-F1
#
_entry.id   AF-A0A8T3SAT8-F1
#
_cell.length_a   1.000
_cell.length_b   1.000
_cell.length_c   1.000
_cell.angle_alpha   90.00
_cell.angle_beta   90.00
_cell.angle_gamma   90.00
#
_symmetry.space_group_name_H-M   'P 1'
#
loop_
_entity.id
_entity.type
_entity.pdbx_description
1 polymer ?
#
loop_
_entity_poly.entity_id
_entity_poly.type
_entity_poly.pdbx_seq_one_letter_code
_entity_poly.pdbx_strand_id
1 'polypeptide(L)'
;MIRVRSLVLLVVIILMIAACAPGGSTPVPGTPGTTPAQSEPAESEPAESEPAESEPAESEPAESEPAESEPAESEPAESEPAESEPAESEPAESTPPTGGDPVVGGTLAFGGAALAASLDPALTSDGESFRILQQIYEPLVDLAPGTVDELVGVLAESWEGEPSDTEYVFNLKQGVTFHDGT
;
A
#
# COMPACT_ATOMS: atom_id res chain seq x y z
N MET A 1 5.78 20.44 45.73
CA MET A 1 5.19 19.80 44.53
C MET A 1 5.52 18.31 44.38
N ILE A 2 5.91 17.60 45.44
CA ILE A 2 6.27 16.15 45.36
C ILE A 2 5.09 15.22 45.73
N ARG A 3 4.01 15.74 46.32
CA ARG A 3 2.91 14.90 46.86
C ARG A 3 1.84 14.46 45.86
N VAL A 4 1.74 15.07 44.68
CA VAL A 4 0.71 14.70 43.68
C VAL A 4 1.24 13.65 42.70
N ARG A 5 2.51 13.76 42.29
CA ARG A 5 3.16 12.78 41.39
C ARG A 5 3.31 11.39 42.04
N SER A 6 3.53 11.34 43.34
CA SER A 6 3.66 10.07 44.08
C SER A 6 2.32 9.35 44.29
N LEU A 7 1.19 10.08 44.27
CA LEU A 7 -0.15 9.50 44.42
C LEU A 7 -0.67 8.95 43.08
N VAL A 8 -0.39 9.63 41.96
CA VAL A 8 -0.74 9.16 40.62
C VAL A 8 0.05 7.90 40.25
N LEU A 9 1.35 7.85 40.58
CA LEU A 9 2.17 6.66 40.33
C LEU A 9 1.69 5.45 41.16
N LEU A 10 1.19 5.67 42.38
CA LEU A 10 0.71 4.60 43.26
C LEU A 10 -0.68 4.08 42.85
N VAL A 11 -1.52 4.92 42.25
CA VAL A 11 -2.82 4.51 41.67
C VAL A 11 -2.63 3.70 40.37
N VAL A 12 -1.65 4.06 39.53
CA VAL A 12 -1.36 3.31 38.29
C VAL A 12 -0.74 1.94 38.57
N ILE A 13 0.09 1.81 39.62
CA ILE A 13 0.69 0.52 40.01
C ILE A 13 -0.35 -0.42 40.63
N ILE A 14 -1.35 0.09 41.36
CA ILE A 14 -2.44 -0.73 41.93
C ILE A 14 -3.40 -1.24 40.84
N LEU A 15 -3.52 -0.54 39.70
CA LEU A 15 -4.38 -0.97 38.59
C LEU A 15 -3.78 -2.10 37.71
N MET A 16 -2.49 -2.41 37.87
CA MET A 16 -1.77 -3.41 37.05
C MET A 16 -1.53 -4.77 37.73
N ILE A 17 -2.09 -5.02 38.92
CA ILE A 17 -1.95 -6.31 39.66
C ILE A 17 -3.31 -7.05 39.81
N ALA A 18 -4.23 -6.90 38.86
CA ALA A 18 -5.56 -7.52 38.93
C ALA A 18 -5.94 -8.35 37.67
N ALA A 19 -4.97 -8.99 37.03
CA ALA A 19 -5.24 -9.93 35.93
C ALA A 19 -4.36 -11.19 36.05
N CYS A 20 -4.50 -11.93 37.16
CA CYS A 20 -4.15 -13.34 37.20
C CYS A 20 -5.06 -14.04 38.21
N ALA A 21 -6.07 -14.74 37.69
CA ALA A 21 -6.81 -15.76 38.43
C ALA A 21 -7.18 -16.90 37.46
N PRO A 22 -6.68 -18.12 37.67
CA PRO A 22 -7.12 -19.30 36.95
C PRO A 22 -8.41 -19.85 37.59
N GLY A 23 -9.55 -19.71 36.92
CA GLY A 23 -10.73 -20.53 37.22
C GLY A 23 -10.63 -21.83 36.42
N GLY A 24 -10.74 -23.03 36.96
CA GLY A 24 -11.48 -23.45 38.15
C GLY A 24 -12.51 -24.48 37.69
N SER A 25 -12.06 -25.71 37.47
CA SER A 25 -12.90 -26.87 37.15
C SER A 25 -13.85 -27.18 38.29
N THR A 26 -15.14 -27.38 38.01
CA THR A 26 -16.05 -28.08 38.93
C THR A 26 -16.74 -29.25 38.22
N PRO A 27 -16.78 -30.44 38.84
CA PRO A 27 -17.40 -31.63 38.28
C PRO A 27 -18.91 -31.69 38.59
N VAL A 28 -19.68 -32.26 37.67
CA VAL A 28 -21.10 -32.61 37.89
C VAL A 28 -21.17 -34.10 38.25
N PRO A 29 -21.81 -34.51 39.36
CA PRO A 29 -22.06 -35.91 39.66
C PRO A 29 -23.46 -36.35 39.19
N GLY A 30 -23.52 -37.45 38.44
CA GLY A 30 -24.75 -38.15 38.05
C GLY A 30 -24.46 -39.62 37.79
N THR A 31 -25.17 -40.49 38.51
CA THR A 31 -24.84 -41.88 38.85
C THR A 31 -25.34 -42.94 37.83
N PRO A 32 -25.20 -44.27 38.06
CA PRO A 32 -24.64 -45.22 37.10
C PRO A 32 -25.70 -46.03 36.33
N GLY A 33 -25.33 -46.55 35.16
CA GLY A 33 -26.20 -47.46 34.43
C GLY A 33 -25.53 -48.11 33.23
N THR A 34 -25.11 -49.36 33.44
CA THR A 34 -25.13 -50.45 32.44
C THR A 34 -24.13 -50.37 31.29
N THR A 35 -23.00 -51.06 31.50
CA THR A 35 -22.22 -51.73 30.44
C THR A 35 -22.99 -52.98 29.97
N PRO A 36 -23.02 -53.25 28.65
CA PRO A 36 -22.36 -54.46 28.19
C PRO A 36 -21.43 -54.23 26.99
N ALA A 37 -20.53 -55.19 26.87
CA ALA A 37 -19.31 -55.24 26.10
C ALA A 37 -19.45 -55.23 24.57
N GLN A 38 -18.34 -54.79 23.97
CA GLN A 38 -17.75 -55.16 22.68
C GLN A 38 -18.55 -54.93 21.40
N SER A 39 -18.02 -54.06 20.55
CA SER A 39 -17.62 -54.34 19.16
C SER A 39 -16.87 -53.11 18.63
N GLU A 40 -15.55 -53.20 18.42
CA GLU A 40 -14.83 -52.28 17.52
C GLU A 40 -15.29 -52.54 16.08
N PRO A 41 -15.63 -51.50 15.29
CA PRO A 41 -15.42 -51.54 13.86
C PRO A 41 -14.17 -50.73 13.51
N ALA A 42 -13.38 -51.34 12.64
CA ALA A 42 -12.08 -50.92 12.14
C ALA A 42 -12.01 -49.46 11.67
N GLU A 43 -10.83 -48.87 11.87
CA GLU A 43 -10.34 -47.73 11.11
C GLU A 43 -10.61 -47.96 9.61
N SER A 44 -11.36 -47.05 9.01
CA SER A 44 -11.41 -46.91 7.56
C SER A 44 -10.38 -45.84 7.22
N GLU A 45 -9.21 -46.26 6.77
CA GLU A 45 -8.30 -45.38 6.05
C GLU A 45 -9.04 -44.74 4.87
N PRO A 46 -8.84 -43.44 4.60
CA PRO A 46 -9.42 -42.83 3.42
C PRO A 46 -8.77 -43.48 2.20
N ALA A 47 -9.57 -44.17 1.38
CA ALA A 47 -9.13 -44.54 0.05
C ALA A 47 -8.92 -43.24 -0.73
N GLU A 48 -7.66 -42.86 -0.92
CA GLU A 48 -7.25 -41.86 -1.90
C GLU A 48 -7.73 -42.33 -3.27
N SER A 49 -8.78 -41.67 -3.76
CA SER A 49 -9.09 -41.68 -5.19
C SER A 49 -8.07 -40.78 -5.87
N GLU A 50 -7.08 -41.37 -6.53
CA GLU A 50 -6.28 -40.66 -7.53
C GLU A 50 -7.22 -39.95 -8.51
N PRO A 51 -7.01 -38.66 -8.83
CA PRO A 51 -7.75 -38.03 -9.90
C PRO A 51 -7.37 -38.74 -11.19
N ALA A 52 -8.35 -39.33 -11.87
CA ALA A 52 -8.17 -39.70 -13.26
C ALA A 52 -7.88 -38.42 -14.04
N GLU A 53 -6.63 -38.24 -14.46
CA GLU A 53 -6.25 -37.22 -15.44
C GLU A 53 -6.98 -37.54 -16.75
N SER A 54 -8.10 -36.89 -16.94
CA SER A 54 -8.66 -36.66 -18.26
C SER A 54 -7.98 -35.43 -18.82
N GLU A 55 -6.97 -35.62 -19.68
CA GLU A 55 -6.56 -34.58 -20.63
C GLU A 55 -7.79 -34.19 -21.47
N PRO A 56 -8.33 -32.96 -21.35
CA PRO A 56 -9.23 -32.45 -22.35
C PRO A 56 -8.38 -32.06 -23.56
N ALA A 57 -8.69 -32.69 -24.69
CA ALA A 57 -8.07 -32.46 -25.99
C ALA A 57 -7.76 -30.97 -26.23
N GLU A 58 -6.48 -30.69 -26.51
CA GLU A 58 -6.08 -29.43 -27.11
C GLU A 58 -6.91 -29.24 -28.39
N SER A 59 -7.81 -28.27 -28.31
CA SER A 59 -8.44 -27.73 -29.50
C SER A 59 -7.38 -26.82 -30.10
N GLU A 60 -6.78 -27.22 -31.22
CA GLU A 60 -6.00 -26.28 -32.01
C GLU A 60 -6.86 -25.01 -32.22
N PRO A 61 -6.38 -23.81 -31.85
CA PRO A 61 -7.06 -22.62 -32.25
C PRO A 61 -7.08 -22.63 -33.79
N ALA A 62 -8.27 -22.52 -34.37
CA ALA A 62 -8.36 -22.20 -35.79
C ALA A 62 -7.62 -20.88 -35.98
N GLU A 63 -6.40 -20.95 -36.52
CA GLU A 63 -5.65 -19.80 -36.97
C GLU A 63 -6.51 -19.10 -38.02
N SER A 64 -7.18 -18.06 -37.56
CA SER A 64 -7.72 -17.04 -38.44
C SER A 64 -6.49 -16.24 -38.84
N GLU A 65 -6.01 -16.43 -40.07
CA GLU A 65 -5.01 -15.52 -40.62
C GLU A 65 -5.51 -14.09 -40.38
N PRO A 66 -4.73 -13.24 -39.70
CA PRO A 66 -5.06 -11.83 -39.66
C PRO A 66 -5.04 -11.36 -41.12
N ALA A 67 -6.15 -10.79 -41.58
CA ALA A 67 -6.13 -10.04 -42.82
C ALA A 67 -5.08 -8.93 -42.63
N GLU A 68 -3.89 -9.12 -43.21
CA GLU A 68 -2.87 -8.10 -43.31
C GLU A 68 -3.47 -6.95 -44.11
N SER A 69 -3.99 -5.98 -43.35
CA SER A 69 -4.20 -4.64 -43.85
C SER A 69 -2.82 -4.02 -43.83
N GLU A 70 -2.18 -3.89 -44.99
CA GLU A 70 -0.96 -3.08 -45.10
C GLU A 70 -1.23 -1.75 -44.38
N PRO A 71 -0.42 -1.37 -43.38
CA PRO A 71 -0.49 -0.01 -42.88
C PRO A 71 -0.11 0.87 -44.06
N ALA A 72 -1.00 1.78 -44.44
CA ALA A 72 -0.61 2.86 -45.34
C ALA A 72 0.54 3.60 -44.66
N GLU A 73 1.77 3.35 -45.13
CA GLU A 73 2.95 4.11 -44.75
C GLU A 73 2.70 5.55 -45.14
N SER A 74 2.24 6.32 -44.16
CA SER A 74 2.32 7.75 -44.20
C SER A 74 3.74 8.04 -43.76
N GLU A 75 4.62 8.37 -44.71
CA GLU A 75 5.94 8.91 -44.37
C GLU A 75 5.74 10.00 -43.31
N PRO A 76 6.41 9.91 -42.15
CA PRO A 76 6.41 11.02 -41.23
C PRO A 76 7.10 12.16 -41.98
N ALA A 77 6.37 13.27 -42.17
CA ALA A 77 7.01 14.49 -42.62
C ALA A 77 8.08 14.84 -41.59
N GLU A 78 9.35 14.58 -41.93
CA GLU A 78 10.50 15.08 -41.19
C GLU A 78 10.41 16.60 -41.18
N SER A 79 9.82 17.11 -40.10
CA SER A 79 9.97 18.50 -39.74
C SER A 79 11.28 18.55 -38.99
N GLU A 80 12.34 19.04 -39.64
CA GLU A 80 13.57 19.39 -38.95
C GLU A 80 13.20 20.20 -37.70
N PRO A 81 13.69 19.81 -36.50
CA PRO A 81 13.48 20.64 -35.33
C PRO A 81 14.21 21.95 -35.62
N ALA A 82 13.47 23.05 -35.65
CA ALA A 82 14.08 24.36 -35.65
C ALA A 82 14.94 24.46 -34.37
N GLU A 83 16.27 24.37 -34.52
CA GLU A 83 17.25 24.76 -33.51
C GLU A 83 16.94 26.20 -33.13
N SER A 84 16.17 26.35 -32.06
CA SER A 84 16.08 27.60 -31.33
C SER A 84 17.22 27.54 -30.34
N GLU A 85 18.28 28.32 -30.59
CA GLU A 85 19.33 28.55 -29.60
C GLU A 85 18.66 28.87 -28.25
N PRO A 86 19.06 28.22 -27.15
CA PRO A 86 18.57 28.60 -25.83
C PRO A 86 18.95 30.05 -25.62
N ALA A 87 17.97 30.92 -25.45
CA ALA A 87 18.23 32.27 -24.97
C ALA A 87 18.88 32.14 -23.58
N GLU A 88 20.19 32.36 -23.54
CA GLU A 88 21.01 32.42 -22.33
C GLU A 88 20.45 33.56 -21.46
N SER A 89 19.53 33.18 -20.58
CA SER A 89 18.96 34.09 -19.60
C SER A 89 19.95 34.15 -18.45
N GLU A 90 20.60 35.29 -18.29
CA GLU A 90 21.49 35.53 -17.15
C GLU A 90 20.76 35.18 -15.84
N PRO A 91 21.43 34.50 -14.89
CA PRO A 91 20.82 34.19 -13.60
C PRO A 91 20.38 35.47 -12.92
N ALA A 92 19.07 35.63 -12.72
CA ALA A 92 18.56 36.69 -11.89
C ALA A 92 19.11 36.49 -10.47
N GLU A 93 19.98 37.39 -10.01
CA GLU A 93 20.43 37.45 -8.62
C GLU A 93 19.20 37.62 -7.72
N SER A 94 18.73 36.50 -7.18
CA SER A 94 17.69 36.49 -6.16
C SER A 94 18.38 36.68 -4.82
N THR A 95 18.38 37.91 -4.31
CA THR A 95 18.71 38.17 -2.91
C THR A 95 17.80 37.30 -2.02
N PRO A 96 18.34 36.46 -1.13
CA PRO A 96 17.52 35.58 -0.31
C PRO A 96 16.59 36.43 0.58
N PRO A 97 15.30 36.10 0.67
CA PRO A 97 14.37 36.87 1.48
C PRO A 97 14.84 36.85 2.94
N THR A 98 15.03 38.06 3.51
CA THR A 98 15.18 38.23 4.95
C THR A 98 13.87 37.80 5.61
N GLY A 99 13.98 36.88 6.58
CA GLY A 99 12.87 36.17 7.21
C GLY A 99 11.67 37.06 7.53
N GLY A 100 10.62 36.91 6.73
CA GLY A 100 9.27 37.35 7.02
C GLY A 100 8.43 36.16 7.49
N ASP A 101 7.22 36.46 7.97
CA ASP A 101 6.23 35.44 8.27
C ASP A 101 5.91 34.61 7.02
N PRO A 102 5.65 33.30 7.14
CA PRO A 102 5.32 32.45 6.00
C PRO A 102 4.06 32.97 5.30
N VAL A 103 4.15 33.14 3.99
CA VAL A 103 3.03 33.51 3.13
C VAL A 103 2.47 32.26 2.47
N VAL A 104 1.14 32.07 2.54
CA VAL A 104 0.47 30.94 1.91
C VAL A 104 0.25 31.22 0.42
N GLY A 105 0.60 30.25 -0.43
CA GLY A 105 0.45 30.33 -1.88
C GLY A 105 1.64 31.00 -2.58
N GLY A 106 1.41 31.37 -3.85
CA GLY A 106 2.45 31.93 -4.72
C GLY A 106 3.03 30.90 -5.69
N THR A 107 4.10 31.30 -6.38
CA THR A 107 4.80 30.46 -7.36
C THR A 107 6.17 30.09 -6.83
N LEU A 108 6.42 28.80 -6.66
CA LEU A 108 7.76 28.26 -6.42
C LEU A 108 8.38 27.86 -7.77
N ALA A 109 9.46 28.53 -8.14
CA ALA A 109 10.30 28.09 -9.26
C ALA A 109 11.42 27.20 -8.72
N PHE A 110 11.53 25.99 -9.25
CA PHE A 110 12.57 25.03 -8.87
C PHE A 110 13.24 24.48 -10.15
N GLY A 111 14.57 24.33 -10.11
CA GLY A 111 15.33 23.69 -11.19
C GLY A 111 15.44 22.18 -10.96
N GLY A 112 14.91 21.40 -11.90
CA GLY A 112 15.09 19.94 -11.95
C GLY A 112 16.46 19.55 -12.51
N ALA A 113 16.87 18.29 -12.29
CA ALA A 113 18.12 17.77 -12.85
C ALA A 113 17.93 17.31 -14.31
N ALA A 114 16.71 16.91 -14.68
CA ALA A 114 16.31 16.63 -16.05
C ALA A 114 14.78 16.83 -16.21
N LEU A 115 14.27 16.63 -17.43
CA LEU A 115 12.84 16.57 -17.68
C LEU A 115 12.27 15.23 -17.22
N ALA A 116 11.00 15.22 -16.81
CA ALA A 116 10.28 13.98 -16.55
C ALA A 116 10.06 13.19 -17.85
N ALA A 117 10.20 11.86 -17.77
CA ALA A 117 10.00 10.97 -18.90
C ALA A 117 8.52 10.63 -19.10
N SER A 118 7.75 10.50 -18.02
CA SER A 118 6.31 10.19 -18.06
C SER A 118 5.61 10.76 -16.83
N LEU A 119 4.30 11.01 -16.96
CA LEU A 119 3.39 11.38 -15.85
C LEU A 119 2.38 10.28 -15.53
N ASP A 120 2.56 9.10 -16.12
CA ASP A 120 1.84 7.88 -15.74
C ASP A 120 2.67 7.11 -14.70
N PRO A 121 2.23 7.01 -13.44
CA PRO A 121 2.96 6.29 -12.39
C PRO A 121 3.13 4.79 -12.70
N ALA A 122 2.29 4.18 -13.54
CA ALA A 122 2.43 2.78 -13.93
C ALA A 122 3.56 2.54 -14.93
N LEU A 123 4.03 3.59 -15.62
CA LEU A 123 5.06 3.52 -16.67
C LEU A 123 6.40 4.15 -16.25
N THR A 124 6.50 4.60 -15.00
CA THR A 124 7.61 5.41 -14.51
C THR A 124 8.48 4.64 -13.52
N SER A 125 9.80 4.88 -13.56
CA SER A 125 10.76 4.34 -12.59
C SER A 125 11.89 5.30 -12.19
N ASP A 126 11.91 6.51 -12.75
CA ASP A 126 12.96 7.51 -12.52
C ASP A 126 12.55 8.58 -11.51
N GLY A 127 13.54 9.15 -10.81
CA GLY A 127 13.31 10.12 -9.74
C GLY A 127 12.77 11.47 -10.21
N GLU A 128 13.07 11.92 -11.44
CA GLU A 128 12.63 13.25 -11.92
C GLU A 128 11.12 13.23 -12.19
N SER A 129 10.62 12.16 -12.81
CA SER A 129 9.19 11.92 -12.97
C SER A 129 8.49 11.78 -11.62
N PHE A 130 9.05 11.01 -10.66
CA PHE A 130 8.46 10.89 -9.32
C PHE A 130 8.42 12.20 -8.53
N ARG A 131 9.34 13.15 -8.74
CA ARG A 131 9.25 14.48 -8.12
C ARG A 131 7.99 15.23 -8.54
N ILE A 132 7.59 15.11 -9.81
CA ILE A 132 6.36 15.73 -10.32
C ILE A 132 5.13 14.93 -9.89
N LEU A 133 5.18 13.60 -10.00
CA LEU A 133 4.07 12.71 -9.65
C LEU A 133 3.62 12.88 -8.20
N GLN A 134 4.56 13.07 -7.26
CA GLN A 134 4.23 13.32 -5.85
C GLN A 134 3.44 14.63 -5.61
N GLN A 135 3.37 15.53 -6.58
CA GLN A 135 2.52 16.73 -6.51
C GLN A 135 1.13 16.50 -7.12
N ILE A 136 0.92 15.40 -7.85
CA ILE A 136 -0.30 15.10 -8.61
C ILE A 136 -1.08 13.93 -7.98
N TYR A 137 -0.37 12.94 -7.43
CA TYR A 137 -0.92 11.73 -6.84
C TYR A 137 -0.57 11.63 -5.36
N GLU A 138 -1.51 11.13 -4.56
CA GLU A 138 -1.30 10.83 -3.15
C GLU A 138 -1.30 9.31 -2.92
N PRO A 139 -0.28 8.73 -2.26
CA PRO A 139 -0.25 7.30 -1.93
C PRO A 139 -1.12 6.97 -0.71
N LEU A 140 -1.21 5.68 -0.35
CA LEU A 140 -1.85 5.25 0.90
C LEU A 140 -1.06 5.71 2.13
N VAL A 141 0.25 5.52 2.09
CA VAL A 141 1.23 5.85 3.14
C VAL A 141 2.48 6.46 2.50
N ASP A 142 3.27 7.17 3.29
CA ASP A 142 4.55 7.76 2.88
C ASP A 142 5.54 7.72 4.06
N LEU A 143 6.79 8.13 3.85
CA LEU A 143 7.80 8.23 4.89
C LEU A 143 7.59 9.49 5.74
N ALA A 144 7.77 9.36 7.05
CA ALA A 144 7.81 10.52 7.93
C ALA A 144 8.95 11.47 7.48
N PRO A 145 8.72 12.79 7.45
CA PRO A 145 9.73 13.73 6.97
C PRO A 145 11.07 13.59 7.70
N GLY A 146 12.14 13.38 6.93
CA GLY A 146 13.50 13.20 7.46
C GLY A 146 13.84 11.78 7.93
N THR A 147 12.97 10.82 7.68
CA THR A 147 13.18 9.40 8.00
C THR A 147 13.31 8.55 6.73
N VAL A 148 13.71 7.29 6.90
CA VAL A 148 13.81 6.30 5.80
C VAL A 148 13.08 5.01 6.10
N ASP A 149 12.52 4.88 7.30
CA ASP A 149 11.99 3.64 7.88
C ASP A 149 10.68 3.84 8.67
N GLU A 150 10.26 5.08 8.89
CA GLU A 150 9.00 5.39 9.58
C GLU A 150 7.91 5.73 8.56
N LEU A 151 6.83 4.95 8.55
CA LEU A 151 5.67 5.19 7.68
C LEU A 151 4.60 6.03 8.39
N VAL A 152 4.01 6.96 7.64
CA VAL A 152 2.88 7.80 8.04
C VAL A 152 1.74 7.67 7.03
N GLY A 153 0.51 7.83 7.51
CA GLY A 153 -0.69 7.78 6.66
C GLY A 153 -0.82 9.02 5.77
N VAL A 154 -1.07 8.81 4.47
CA VAL A 154 -1.42 9.87 3.52
C VAL A 154 -2.90 9.78 3.19
N LEU A 155 -3.34 8.86 2.32
CA LEU A 155 -4.77 8.59 2.12
C LEU A 155 -5.34 7.63 3.16
N ALA A 156 -4.49 6.77 3.75
CA ALA A 156 -4.89 5.91 4.86
C ALA A 156 -4.86 6.67 6.18
N GLU A 157 -5.95 6.56 6.96
CA GLU A 157 -6.03 7.04 8.35
C GLU A 157 -5.42 6.02 9.33
N SER A 158 -5.56 4.74 9.01
CA SER A 158 -4.95 3.63 9.72
C SER A 158 -4.80 2.42 8.81
N TRP A 159 -3.96 1.48 9.21
CA TRP A 159 -3.81 0.20 8.54
C TRP A 159 -3.48 -0.91 9.52
N GLU A 160 -3.83 -2.13 9.14
CA GLU A 160 -3.60 -3.35 9.90
C GLU A 160 -2.82 -4.34 9.03
N GLY A 161 -1.82 -4.99 9.63
CA GLY A 161 -0.94 -5.96 8.98
C GLY A 161 0.49 -5.87 9.51
N GLU A 162 1.15 -7.01 9.60
CA GLU A 162 2.55 -7.15 9.97
C GLU A 162 3.41 -7.44 8.73
N PRO A 163 4.72 -7.14 8.72
CA PRO A 163 5.59 -7.31 7.55
C PRO A 163 5.59 -8.73 6.92
N SER A 164 5.26 -9.76 7.70
CA SER A 164 5.17 -11.15 7.24
C SER A 164 3.83 -11.50 6.58
N ASP A 165 2.84 -10.64 6.69
CA ASP A 165 1.48 -10.93 6.27
C ASP A 165 1.34 -10.80 4.75
N THR A 166 0.42 -11.57 4.19
CA THR A 166 0.03 -11.50 2.78
C THR A 166 -1.23 -10.68 2.57
N GLU A 167 -1.82 -10.16 3.65
CA GLU A 167 -3.06 -9.38 3.65
C GLU A 167 -2.87 -8.15 4.53
N TYR A 168 -3.29 -6.99 4.01
CA TYR A 168 -3.25 -5.71 4.69
C TYR A 168 -4.59 -5.01 4.52
N VAL A 169 -5.10 -4.40 5.58
CA VAL A 169 -6.35 -3.65 5.56
C VAL A 169 -6.05 -2.17 5.78
N PHE A 170 -6.41 -1.32 4.83
CA PHE A 170 -6.24 0.13 4.94
C PHE A 170 -7.61 0.80 5.14
N ASN A 171 -7.72 1.62 6.19
CA ASN A 171 -8.89 2.46 6.43
C ASN A 171 -8.63 3.85 5.84
N LEU A 172 -9.40 4.23 4.82
CA LEU A 172 -9.16 5.45 4.04
C LEU A 172 -9.89 6.67 4.60
N LYS A 173 -9.28 7.84 4.41
CA LYS A 173 -9.90 9.14 4.65
C LYS A 173 -11.21 9.28 3.89
N GLN A 174 -12.23 9.80 4.56
CA GLN A 174 -13.54 10.04 3.96
C GLN A 174 -13.60 11.38 3.24
N GLY A 175 -14.34 11.45 2.13
CA GLY A 175 -14.57 12.69 1.39
C GLY A 175 -13.36 13.19 0.59
N VAL A 176 -12.37 12.35 0.34
CA VAL A 176 -11.31 12.62 -0.63
C VAL A 176 -11.91 12.61 -2.04
N THR A 177 -11.55 13.58 -2.86
CA THR A 177 -12.00 13.71 -4.25
C THR A 177 -10.81 13.77 -5.20
N PHE A 178 -11.00 13.29 -6.42
CA PHE A 178 -10.08 13.55 -7.51
C PHE A 178 -10.12 15.03 -7.92
N HIS A 179 -9.14 15.44 -8.71
CA HIS A 179 -8.98 16.83 -9.17
C HIS A 179 -10.14 17.31 -10.07
N ASP A 180 -10.92 16.40 -10.65
CA ASP A 180 -12.12 16.70 -11.42
C ASP A 180 -13.40 16.81 -10.55
N GLY A 181 -13.27 16.58 -9.24
CA GLY A 181 -14.35 16.65 -8.26
C GLY A 181 -15.13 15.36 -8.05
N THR A 182 -14.71 14.24 -8.66
CA THR A 182 -15.27 12.90 -8.38
C THR A 182 -14.76 12.29 -7.09
#